data_AF-A0A2S9FNL2-F1
#
_entry.id   AF-A0A2S9FNL2-F1
#
_cell.length_a   1.000
_cell.length_b   1.000
_cell.length_c   1.000
_cell.angle_alpha   90.00
_cell.angle_beta   90.00
_cell.angle_gamma   90.00
#
_symmetry.space_group_name_H-M   'P 1'
#
loop_
_entity.id
_entity.type
_entity.pdbx_description
1 polymer ?
#
loop_
_entity_poly.entity_id
_entity_poly.type
_entity_poly.pdbx_seq_one_letter_code
_entity_poly.pdbx_strand_id
1 'polypeptide(L)'
;APSDPGEDPVLTRATLETRTLARAIVRAADMDARVITISAVSCIPVGMNVDQTELGAALRYAAIEKDAVIVAAAGDSEGVGAAAACGENPLSDPALPSDPRNWAGVTTLSIPAWWQQYVLSV
;
A
#
# COMPACT_ATOMS: atom_id res chain seq x y z
N ALA A 1 11.79 -1.95 19.94
CA ALA A 1 12.20 -3.21 20.58
C ALA A 1 13.09 -3.96 19.61
N PRO A 2 14.07 -4.76 20.08
CA PRO A 2 14.84 -5.63 19.19
C PRO A 2 13.90 -6.69 18.60
N SER A 3 14.06 -7.02 17.32
CA SER A 3 13.22 -7.96 16.59
C SER A 3 13.31 -9.37 17.17
N ASP A 4 12.16 -10.02 17.36
CA ASP A 4 12.06 -11.39 17.88
C ASP A 4 12.55 -12.37 16.78
N PRO A 5 13.43 -13.35 17.06
CA PRO A 5 14.03 -14.20 16.03
C PRO A 5 13.07 -15.18 15.32
N GLY A 6 11.76 -15.10 15.59
CA GLY A 6 10.71 -15.89 14.95
C GLY A 6 9.68 -15.07 14.16
N GLU A 7 9.86 -13.74 14.06
CA GLU A 7 8.95 -12.88 13.29
C GLU A 7 9.28 -12.96 11.80
N ASP A 8 8.25 -13.13 10.95
CA ASP A 8 8.44 -13.21 9.50
C ASP A 8 9.12 -11.92 9.00
N PRO A 9 10.33 -12.00 8.41
CA PRO A 9 11.07 -10.82 7.98
C PRO A 9 10.31 -9.97 6.94
N VAL A 10 9.42 -10.58 6.15
CA VAL A 10 8.55 -9.88 5.21
C VAL A 10 7.54 -9.01 5.97
N LEU A 11 6.93 -9.55 7.03
CA LEU A 11 5.96 -8.81 7.84
C LEU A 11 6.61 -7.71 8.68
N THR A 12 7.77 -7.98 9.27
CA THR A 12 8.52 -6.96 10.01
C THR A 12 8.86 -5.78 9.10
N ARG A 13 9.35 -6.07 7.88
CA ARG A 13 9.67 -5.04 6.89
C ARG A 13 8.44 -4.25 6.47
N ALA A 14 7.36 -4.93 6.06
CA ALA A 14 6.12 -4.28 5.64
C ALA A 14 5.54 -3.39 6.76
N THR A 15 5.62 -3.82 8.02
CA THR A 15 5.18 -3.02 9.17
C THR A 15 6.01 -1.75 9.34
N LEU A 16 7.34 -1.84 9.23
CA LEU A 16 8.22 -0.68 9.34
C LEU A 16 8.04 0.31 8.18
N GLU A 17 7.90 -0.21 6.96
CA GLU A 17 7.67 0.59 5.76
C GLU A 17 6.32 1.32 5.85
N THR A 18 5.24 0.62 6.19
CA THR A 18 3.89 1.18 6.34
C THR A 18 3.86 2.32 7.37
N ARG A 19 4.45 2.11 8.55
CA ARG A 19 4.53 3.13 9.62
C ARG A 19 5.36 4.34 9.21
N THR A 20 6.47 4.11 8.51
CA THR A 20 7.36 5.20 8.07
C THR A 20 6.72 6.00 6.95
N LEU A 21 6.05 5.33 6.02
CA LEU A 21 5.29 5.96 4.95
C LEU A 21 4.14 6.81 5.50
N ALA A 22 3.39 6.33 6.49
CA ALA A 22 2.34 7.11 7.15
C ALA A 22 2.86 8.46 7.68
N ARG A 23 3.99 8.45 8.41
CA ARG A 23 4.64 9.67 8.90
C ARG A 23 5.12 10.57 7.77
N ALA A 24 5.66 10.00 6.69
CA ALA A 24 6.13 10.75 5.53
C ALA A 24 4.98 11.46 4.79
N ILE A 25 3.82 10.80 4.64
CA ILE A 25 2.62 11.36 4.04
C ILE A 25 2.11 12.55 4.85
N VAL A 26 1.94 12.39 6.18
CA VAL A 26 1.53 13.50 7.06
C VAL A 26 2.53 14.64 6.96
N ARG A 27 3.83 14.35 7.01
CA ARG A 27 4.89 15.35 6.89
C ARG A 27 4.80 16.14 5.58
N ALA A 28 4.58 15.47 4.46
CA ALA A 28 4.44 16.13 3.15
C ALA A 28 3.17 16.99 3.09
N ALA A 29 2.05 16.49 3.61
CA ALA A 29 0.80 17.23 3.66
C ALA A 29 0.87 18.46 4.60
N ASP A 30 1.63 18.37 5.69
CA ASP A 30 1.94 19.49 6.58
C ASP A 30 2.90 20.51 5.97
N MET A 31 3.59 20.16 4.87
CA MET A 31 4.38 21.08 4.04
C MET A 31 3.57 21.70 2.91
N ASP A 32 2.23 21.55 2.94
CA ASP A 32 1.32 22.04 1.92
C ASP A 32 1.59 21.45 0.52
N ALA A 33 2.09 20.21 0.45
CA ALA A 33 2.24 19.49 -0.80
C ALA A 33 0.86 19.27 -1.47
N ARG A 34 0.70 19.83 -2.68
CA ARG A 34 -0.52 19.66 -3.48
C ARG A 34 -0.59 18.32 -4.21
N VAL A 35 0.57 17.72 -4.46
CA VAL A 35 0.71 16.40 -5.07
C VAL A 35 1.77 15.62 -4.29
N ILE A 36 1.44 14.40 -3.88
CA ILE A 36 2.33 13.48 -3.17
C ILE A 36 2.51 12.24 -4.03
N THR A 37 3.72 12.04 -4.55
CA THR A 37 4.07 10.83 -5.30
C THR A 37 4.73 9.81 -4.39
N ILE A 38 4.23 8.59 -4.38
CA ILE A 38 4.72 7.47 -3.58
C ILE A 38 5.21 6.38 -4.53
N SER A 39 6.52 6.25 -4.66
CA SER A 39 7.15 5.15 -5.39
C SER A 39 7.42 3.93 -4.52
N ALA A 40 7.34 4.07 -3.19
CA ALA A 40 7.52 2.96 -2.27
C ALA A 40 6.30 2.04 -2.31
N VAL A 41 6.56 0.75 -2.54
CA VAL A 41 5.54 -0.30 -2.59
C VAL A 41 5.94 -1.42 -1.64
N SER A 42 5.02 -1.80 -0.76
CA SER A 42 5.13 -3.00 0.06
C SER A 42 4.04 -3.99 -0.37
N CYS A 43 4.47 -5.19 -0.77
CA CYS A 43 3.55 -6.25 -1.21
C CYS A 43 3.48 -7.37 -0.17
N ILE A 44 2.27 -7.72 0.26
CA ILE A 44 2.01 -8.79 1.23
C ILE A 44 0.93 -9.75 0.71
N PRO A 45 1.02 -11.06 0.97
CA PRO A 45 -0.05 -11.99 0.65
C PRO A 45 -1.35 -11.65 1.41
N VAL A 46 -2.49 -11.91 0.78
CA VAL A 46 -3.78 -11.84 1.47
C VAL A 46 -3.80 -12.82 2.64
N GLY A 47 -4.35 -12.39 3.79
CA GLY A 47 -4.38 -13.15 5.03
C GLY A 47 -3.17 -12.91 5.94
N MET A 48 -2.11 -12.27 5.45
CA MET A 48 -1.06 -11.73 6.31
C MET A 48 -1.47 -10.36 6.85
N ASN A 49 -1.53 -10.22 8.17
CA ASN A 49 -2.01 -9.00 8.82
C ASN A 49 -0.84 -8.05 9.12
N VAL A 50 -0.81 -6.92 8.41
CA VAL A 50 -0.06 -5.72 8.80
C VAL A 50 -1.07 -4.68 9.23
N ASP A 51 -0.90 -4.10 10.42
CA ASP A 51 -1.74 -2.98 10.86
C ASP A 51 -1.44 -1.74 10.01
N GLN A 52 -2.42 -1.37 9.18
CA GLN A 52 -2.35 -0.21 8.28
C GLN A 52 -3.23 0.95 8.77
N THR A 53 -3.70 0.92 10.02
CA THR A 53 -4.60 1.96 10.57
C THR A 53 -3.96 3.34 10.50
N GLU A 54 -2.68 3.45 10.90
CA GLU A 54 -1.92 4.71 10.82
C GLU A 54 -1.75 5.19 9.37
N LEU A 55 -1.49 4.27 8.43
CA LEU A 55 -1.34 4.60 7.02
C LEU A 55 -2.66 5.08 6.41
N GLY A 56 -3.77 4.39 6.67
CA GLY A 56 -5.10 4.80 6.20
C GLY A 56 -5.49 6.17 6.74
N ALA A 57 -5.20 6.46 8.01
CA ALA A 57 -5.43 7.77 8.61
C ALA A 57 -4.58 8.86 7.97
N ALA A 58 -3.29 8.60 7.71
CA ALA A 58 -2.38 9.52 7.04
C ALA A 58 -2.82 9.83 5.59
N LEU A 59 -3.23 8.80 4.84
CA LEU A 59 -3.73 8.96 3.48
C LEU A 59 -5.01 9.79 3.43
N ARG A 60 -5.97 9.50 4.32
CA ARG A 60 -7.20 10.30 4.43
C ARG A 60 -6.87 11.75 4.79
N TYR A 61 -6.00 11.96 5.78
CA TYR A 61 -5.54 13.29 6.20
C TYR A 61 -4.98 14.09 5.03
N ALA A 62 -4.07 13.50 4.26
CA ALA A 62 -3.48 14.16 3.11
C ALA A 62 -4.50 14.42 2.00
N ALA A 63 -5.34 13.44 1.66
CA ALA A 63 -6.28 13.53 0.54
C ALA A 63 -7.49 14.45 0.83
N ILE A 64 -8.04 14.38 2.04
CA ILE A 64 -9.32 15.00 2.38
C ILE A 64 -9.10 16.29 3.17
N GLU A 65 -8.36 16.25 4.28
CA GLU A 65 -8.14 17.43 5.12
C GLU A 65 -7.15 18.43 4.49
N LYS A 66 -6.14 17.93 3.77
CA LYS A 66 -5.09 18.76 3.15
C LYS A 66 -5.25 18.97 1.65
N ASP A 67 -6.25 18.33 1.04
CA ASP A 67 -6.59 18.48 -0.39
C ASP A 67 -5.37 18.21 -1.30
N ALA A 68 -4.59 17.18 -0.95
CA ALA A 68 -3.44 16.71 -1.71
C ALA A 68 -3.82 15.53 -2.62
N VAL A 69 -3.42 15.58 -3.88
CA VAL A 69 -3.54 14.41 -4.77
C VAL A 69 -2.42 13.43 -4.45
N ILE A 70 -2.76 12.19 -4.13
CA ILE A 70 -1.78 11.14 -3.83
C ILE A 70 -1.71 10.17 -5.01
N VAL A 71 -0.51 10.02 -5.58
CA VAL A 71 -0.24 9.08 -6.67
C VAL A 71 0.69 8.00 -6.14
N ALA A 72 0.31 6.73 -6.24
CA ALA A 72 1.15 5.62 -5.79
C ALA A 72 1.45 4.65 -6.92
N ALA A 73 2.67 4.12 -6.94
CA ALA A 73 3.03 3.03 -7.83
C ALA A 73 2.21 1.76 -7.51
N ALA A 74 1.73 1.07 -8.54
CA ALA A 74 0.99 -0.18 -8.41
C ALA A 74 1.85 -1.35 -7.90
N GLY A 75 3.16 -1.30 -8.18
CA GLY A 75 4.12 -2.35 -7.86
C GLY A 75 4.54 -3.15 -9.09
N ASP A 76 5.76 -3.69 -9.04
CA ASP A 76 6.36 -4.46 -10.12
C ASP A 76 6.26 -5.97 -9.83
N SER A 77 5.90 -6.76 -10.85
CA SER A 77 5.82 -8.22 -10.72
C SER A 77 7.17 -8.91 -10.61
N GLU A 78 8.24 -8.21 -11.01
CA GLU A 78 9.62 -8.61 -10.84
C GLU A 78 10.28 -7.70 -9.79
N GLY A 79 10.98 -8.28 -8.83
CA GLY A 79 11.66 -7.51 -7.79
C GLY A 79 12.83 -6.72 -8.39
N VAL A 80 12.84 -5.39 -8.20
CA VAL A 80 13.98 -4.54 -8.59
C VAL A 80 14.84 -4.25 -7.35
N GLY A 81 16.10 -4.71 -7.38
CA GLY A 81 17.05 -4.47 -6.28
C GLY A 81 16.65 -5.16 -4.97
N ALA A 82 16.46 -4.38 -3.90
CA ALA A 82 16.08 -4.91 -2.58
C ALA A 82 14.56 -4.94 -2.35
N ALA A 83 13.74 -4.53 -3.32
CA ALA A 83 12.28 -4.61 -3.23
C ALA A 83 11.82 -6.06 -3.52
N ALA A 84 10.91 -6.57 -2.69
CA ALA A 84 10.28 -7.86 -2.96
C ALA A 84 9.37 -7.74 -4.20
N ALA A 85 9.35 -8.79 -5.03
CA ALA A 85 8.42 -8.88 -6.14
C ALA A 85 6.97 -8.87 -5.65
N CYS A 86 6.09 -8.15 -6.35
CA CYS A 86 4.65 -8.22 -6.09
C CYS A 86 4.04 -9.37 -6.87
N GLY A 87 3.36 -10.30 -6.20
CA GLY A 87 2.62 -11.36 -6.90
C GLY A 87 1.55 -10.77 -7.81
N GLU A 88 1.45 -11.28 -9.04
CA GLU A 88 0.41 -10.87 -9.99
C GLU A 88 -0.96 -11.35 -9.51
N ASN A 89 -1.92 -10.42 -9.43
CA ASN A 89 -3.30 -10.76 -9.16
C ASN A 89 -4.00 -11.20 -10.45
N PRO A 90 -4.95 -12.15 -10.38
CA PRO A 90 -5.74 -12.51 -11.54
C PRO A 90 -6.53 -11.32 -12.08
N LEU A 91 -6.77 -11.32 -13.38
CA LEU A 91 -7.66 -10.35 -14.03
C LEU A 91 -9.12 -10.57 -13.59
N SER A 92 -10.06 -9.80 -14.15
CA SER A 92 -11.50 -9.95 -13.90
C SER A 92 -12.00 -11.39 -14.12
N ASP A 93 -12.91 -11.86 -13.27
CA ASP A 93 -13.59 -13.15 -13.42
C ASP A 93 -14.96 -12.97 -14.13
N PRO A 94 -15.13 -13.40 -15.39
CA PRO A 94 -16.40 -13.28 -16.10
C PRO A 94 -17.54 -14.09 -15.47
N ALA A 95 -17.24 -15.10 -14.63
CA ALA A 95 -18.23 -15.89 -13.92
C ALA A 95 -18.78 -15.18 -12.67
N LEU A 96 -18.17 -14.07 -12.23
CA LEU A 96 -18.55 -13.32 -11.02
C LEU A 96 -18.85 -11.84 -11.32
N PRO A 97 -19.94 -11.52 -12.03
CA PRO A 97 -20.25 -10.15 -12.45
C PRO A 97 -20.55 -9.19 -11.29
N SER A 98 -20.87 -9.70 -10.09
CA SER A 98 -21.03 -8.89 -8.88
C SER A 98 -19.72 -8.33 -8.34
N ASP A 99 -18.58 -8.90 -8.75
CA ASP A 99 -17.24 -8.42 -8.42
C ASP A 99 -16.43 -8.16 -9.71
N PRO A 100 -16.79 -7.11 -10.47
CA PRO A 100 -16.21 -6.85 -11.79
C PRO A 100 -14.71 -6.53 -11.74
N ARG A 101 -14.17 -6.20 -10.56
CA ARG A 101 -12.75 -5.92 -10.32
C ARG A 101 -11.98 -7.14 -9.79
N ASN A 102 -12.66 -8.25 -9.53
CA ASN A 102 -12.12 -9.48 -8.94
C ASN A 102 -11.38 -9.25 -7.61
N TRP A 103 -11.97 -8.46 -6.71
CA TRP A 103 -11.46 -8.29 -5.35
C TRP A 103 -11.39 -9.59 -4.56
N ALA A 104 -12.33 -10.50 -4.76
CA ALA A 104 -12.36 -11.81 -4.10
C ALA A 104 -11.21 -12.73 -4.57
N GLY A 105 -10.66 -12.50 -5.76
CA GLY A 105 -9.55 -13.27 -6.33
C GLY A 105 -8.15 -12.72 -6.00
N VAL A 106 -8.04 -11.62 -5.24
CA VAL A 106 -6.76 -11.02 -4.88
C VAL A 106 -5.93 -12.00 -4.05
N THR A 107 -4.66 -12.16 -4.40
CA THR A 107 -3.68 -12.99 -3.69
C THR A 107 -2.58 -12.15 -3.04
N THR A 108 -2.29 -10.96 -3.60
CA THR A 108 -1.27 -10.04 -3.10
C THR A 108 -1.84 -8.63 -2.96
N LEU A 109 -1.68 -8.03 -1.78
CA LEU A 109 -2.01 -6.63 -1.51
C LEU A 109 -0.80 -5.75 -1.79
N SER A 110 -0.99 -4.74 -2.66
CA SER A 110 -0.01 -3.68 -2.90
C SER A 110 -0.34 -2.45 -2.04
N ILE A 111 0.61 -2.05 -1.20
CA ILE A 111 0.48 -0.96 -0.24
C ILE A 111 1.39 0.20 -0.69
N PRO A 112 0.87 1.44 -0.85
CA PRO A 112 -0.46 1.92 -0.49
C PRO A 112 -1.51 1.84 -1.62
N ALA A 113 -1.18 1.26 -2.78
CA ALA A 113 -2.01 1.26 -3.99
C ALA A 113 -3.47 0.78 -3.78
N TRP A 114 -3.71 -0.16 -2.85
CA TRP A 114 -5.05 -0.68 -2.57
C TRP A 114 -6.00 0.33 -1.87
N TRP A 115 -5.52 1.47 -1.36
CA TRP A 115 -6.31 2.52 -0.72
C TRP A 115 -7.05 3.43 -1.72
N GLN A 116 -7.93 2.84 -2.53
CA GLN A 116 -8.55 3.45 -3.72
C GLN A 116 -9.35 4.75 -3.47
N GLN A 117 -9.79 5.01 -2.23
CA GLN A 117 -10.51 6.24 -1.91
C GLN A 117 -9.61 7.46 -1.73
N TYR A 118 -8.31 7.23 -1.48
CA TYR A 118 -7.35 8.29 -1.13
C TYR A 118 -6.19 8.39 -2.12
N VAL A 119 -5.98 7.36 -2.95
CA VAL A 119 -4.81 7.22 -3.80
C VAL A 119 -5.20 6.87 -5.23
N LEU A 120 -4.56 7.54 -6.19
CA LEU A 120 -4.52 7.10 -7.58
C LEU A 120 -3.34 6.13 -7.76
N SER A 121 -3.65 4.84 -7.89
CA SER A 121 -2.65 3.81 -8.22
C SER A 121 -2.31 3.87 -9.72
N VAL A 122 -1.02 3.82 -10.06
CA VAL A 122 -0.49 3.91 -11.44
C VAL A 122 0.53 2.83 -11.71
#